data_AF-X1EGS0-F1
#
_entry.id   AF-X1EGS0-F1
#
_cell.length_a   1.000
_cell.length_b   1.000
_cell.length_c   1.000
_cell.angle_alpha   90.00
_cell.angle_beta   90.00
_cell.angle_gamma   90.00
#
_symmetry.space_group_name_H-M   'P 1'
#
loop_
_entity.id
_entity.type
_entity.pdbx_description
1 polymer ?
#
loop_
_entity_poly.entity_id
_entity_poly.type
_entity_poly.pdbx_seq_one_letter_code
_entity_poly.pdbx_strand_id
1 'polypeptide(L)'
;FSILNANRWGGIEIAEIAKQLNPDIKIVFGGVAATFLWKHFLKDFPQIDFVVIGEGEYAFLNLVKSIEKGNYTNIKNIKGIAFRKNGKIIKTKHADPIQNLDELPIPANYFEYQHITSSRGCPWKCTFCGSPKFWGKKIRFHSPENFVKQLELLYDKGVTFFYVSDDNFTIKKNKVIEICKRILDKGLKITWVAISRVSYVDEDILYWMRKAGCIQISYGIESGSQKIRDLLNKNIRTEEIKNAFALTHEYGIIARAYFIYGS
;
A
#
# COMPACT_ATOMS: atom_id res chain seq x y z
N PHE A 1 -14.35 -7.81 4.70
CA PHE A 1 -13.47 -7.15 5.69
C PHE A 1 -12.07 -6.95 5.12
N SER A 2 -11.50 -5.75 5.26
CA SER A 2 -10.08 -5.50 4.98
C SER A 2 -9.26 -5.74 6.26
N ILE A 3 -8.38 -6.74 6.23
CA ILE A 3 -7.69 -7.29 7.39
C ILE A 3 -6.19 -6.98 7.31
N LEU A 4 -5.74 -6.28 8.34
CA LEU A 4 -4.36 -5.97 8.68
C LEU A 4 -4.00 -6.74 9.96
N ASN A 5 -2.71 -6.79 10.31
CA ASN A 5 -2.30 -7.52 11.51
C ASN A 5 -2.96 -6.96 12.78
N ALA A 6 -3.12 -5.65 12.87
CA ALA A 6 -3.68 -4.99 14.05
C ALA A 6 -5.18 -5.28 14.29
N ASN A 7 -5.97 -5.46 13.23
CA ASN A 7 -7.43 -5.64 13.35
C ASN A 7 -7.89 -7.10 13.15
N ARG A 8 -6.98 -8.06 13.01
CA ARG A 8 -7.33 -9.44 12.63
C ARG A 8 -8.31 -10.12 13.59
N TRP A 9 -8.12 -9.94 14.90
CA TRP A 9 -8.96 -10.57 15.93
C TRP A 9 -10.37 -9.95 15.92
N GLY A 10 -10.47 -8.62 15.94
CA GLY A 10 -11.76 -7.95 15.81
C GLY A 10 -12.47 -8.29 14.49
N GLY A 11 -11.75 -8.46 13.39
CA GLY A 11 -12.32 -8.93 12.12
C GLY A 11 -12.92 -10.34 12.21
N ILE A 12 -12.25 -11.26 12.92
CA ILE A 12 -12.73 -12.64 13.17
C ILE A 12 -13.99 -12.63 14.03
N GLU A 13 -14.00 -11.84 15.11
CA GLU A 13 -15.13 -11.71 16.03
C GLU A 13 -16.35 -11.12 15.32
N ILE A 14 -16.18 -10.04 14.56
CA ILE A 14 -17.28 -9.43 13.79
C ILE A 14 -17.81 -10.40 12.73
N ALA A 15 -16.95 -11.21 12.10
CA ALA A 15 -17.39 -12.23 11.15
C ALA A 15 -18.24 -13.32 11.82
N GLU A 16 -17.90 -13.70 13.05
CA GLU A 16 -18.68 -14.67 13.83
C GLU A 16 -20.05 -14.11 14.19
N ILE A 17 -20.11 -12.87 14.69
CA ILE A 17 -21.36 -12.16 14.97
C ILE A 17 -22.23 -12.07 13.72
N ALA A 18 -21.64 -11.72 12.57
CA ALA A 18 -22.37 -11.65 11.30
C ALA A 18 -22.99 -13.00 10.91
N LYS A 19 -22.29 -14.11 11.13
CA LYS A 19 -22.82 -15.47 10.90
C LYS A 19 -23.92 -15.87 11.88
N GLN A 20 -23.85 -15.42 13.14
CA GLN A 20 -24.92 -15.65 14.12
C GLN A 20 -26.21 -14.92 13.72
N LEU A 21 -26.09 -13.72 13.16
CA LEU A 21 -27.24 -12.93 12.69
C LEU A 21 -27.83 -13.46 11.37
N ASN A 22 -26.97 -13.90 10.45
CA ASN A 22 -27.37 -14.47 9.19
C ASN A 22 -26.39 -15.60 8.79
N PRO A 23 -26.74 -16.88 9.00
CA PRO A 23 -25.87 -18.00 8.68
C PRO A 23 -25.45 -18.07 7.20
N ASP A 24 -26.29 -17.55 6.30
CA ASP A 24 -26.07 -17.61 4.86
C ASP A 24 -25.15 -16.52 4.32
N ILE A 25 -24.92 -15.44 5.09
CA ILE A 25 -24.08 -14.31 4.69
C ILE A 25 -22.68 -14.81 4.30
N LYS A 26 -22.12 -14.28 3.21
CA LYS A 26 -20.77 -14.65 2.77
C LYS A 26 -19.75 -13.70 3.38
N ILE A 27 -18.84 -14.25 4.16
CA ILE A 27 -17.74 -13.53 4.79
C ILE A 27 -16.52 -13.61 3.88
N VAL A 28 -16.08 -12.45 3.41
CA VAL A 28 -14.88 -12.30 2.58
C VAL A 28 -13.84 -11.48 3.33
N PHE A 29 -12.66 -12.07 3.54
CA PHE A 29 -11.48 -11.37 4.05
C PHE A 29 -10.57 -10.96 2.89
N GLY A 30 -9.92 -9.80 2.99
CA GLY A 30 -8.93 -9.32 2.02
C GLY A 30 -7.90 -8.42 2.69
N GLY A 31 -6.90 -7.96 1.95
CA GLY A 31 -5.82 -7.11 2.49
C GLY A 31 -4.55 -7.88 2.87
N VAL A 32 -3.59 -7.18 3.47
CA VAL A 32 -2.21 -7.66 3.66
C VAL A 32 -2.16 -8.88 4.57
N ALA A 33 -2.79 -8.84 5.74
CA ALA A 33 -2.75 -9.96 6.67
C ALA A 33 -3.56 -11.16 6.12
N ALA A 34 -4.73 -10.89 5.52
CA ALA A 34 -5.52 -11.92 4.83
C ALA A 34 -4.70 -12.64 3.75
N THR A 35 -3.92 -11.90 2.97
CA THR A 35 -3.08 -12.45 1.90
C THR A 35 -1.99 -13.39 2.41
N PHE A 36 -1.31 -13.03 3.51
CA PHE A 36 -0.22 -13.87 4.05
C PHE A 36 -0.72 -14.99 4.96
N LEU A 37 -1.83 -14.80 5.65
CA LEU A 37 -2.40 -15.76 6.61
C LEU A 37 -3.64 -16.48 6.09
N TRP A 38 -3.90 -16.43 4.77
CA TRP A 38 -5.10 -17.01 4.15
C TRP A 38 -5.40 -18.46 4.58
N LYS A 39 -4.34 -19.29 4.72
CA LYS A 39 -4.48 -20.69 5.13
C LYS A 39 -4.90 -20.82 6.59
N HIS A 40 -4.35 -20.00 7.47
CA HIS A 40 -4.73 -19.95 8.88
C HIS A 40 -6.19 -19.51 9.02
N PHE A 41 -6.56 -18.41 8.33
CA PHE A 41 -7.95 -17.93 8.34
C PHE A 41 -8.95 -18.98 7.86
N LEU A 42 -8.66 -19.69 6.76
CA LEU A 42 -9.58 -20.69 6.23
C LEU A 42 -9.55 -22.03 6.98
N LYS A 43 -8.47 -22.35 7.71
CA LYS A 43 -8.35 -23.60 8.45
C LYS A 43 -9.01 -23.51 9.81
N ASP A 44 -8.74 -22.43 10.53
CA ASP A 44 -9.02 -22.36 11.96
C ASP A 44 -10.31 -21.57 12.27
N PHE A 45 -10.85 -20.83 11.28
CA PHE A 45 -12.05 -20.00 11.45
C PHE A 45 -13.15 -20.35 10.43
N PRO A 46 -14.13 -21.18 10.82
CA PRO A 46 -15.20 -21.65 9.93
C PRO A 46 -16.17 -20.56 9.48
N GLN A 47 -16.23 -19.42 10.17
CA GLN A 47 -17.04 -18.27 9.78
C GLN A 47 -16.52 -17.54 8.52
N ILE A 48 -15.24 -17.72 8.14
CA ILE A 48 -14.63 -17.02 7.01
C ILE A 48 -14.78 -17.85 5.73
N ASP A 49 -15.65 -17.46 4.80
CA ASP A 49 -15.92 -18.26 3.60
C ASP A 49 -14.85 -18.11 2.51
N PHE A 50 -14.36 -16.88 2.31
CA PHE A 50 -13.43 -16.53 1.24
C PHE A 50 -12.30 -15.64 1.74
N VAL A 51 -11.13 -15.79 1.11
CA VAL A 51 -10.01 -14.87 1.24
C VAL A 51 -9.59 -14.37 -0.14
N VAL A 52 -9.60 -13.05 -0.34
CA VAL A 52 -9.00 -12.38 -1.49
C VAL A 52 -7.52 -12.16 -1.21
N ILE A 53 -6.67 -12.59 -2.14
CA ILE A 53 -5.21 -12.66 -2.01
C ILE A 53 -4.57 -11.69 -3.00
N GLY A 54 -3.79 -10.73 -2.49
CA GLY A 54 -3.13 -9.70 -3.28
C GLY A 54 -4.05 -8.51 -3.55
N GLU A 55 -3.97 -7.97 -4.78
CA GLU A 55 -4.81 -6.88 -5.26
C GLU A 55 -6.26 -7.32 -5.40
N GLY A 56 -7.16 -6.60 -4.73
CA GLY A 56 -8.55 -7.03 -4.54
C GLY A 56 -9.52 -6.53 -5.60
N GLU A 57 -9.16 -5.50 -6.38
CA GLU A 57 -10.08 -4.75 -7.23
C GLU A 57 -10.84 -5.65 -8.21
N TYR A 58 -10.13 -6.49 -8.96
CA TYR A 58 -10.74 -7.43 -9.89
C TYR A 58 -11.12 -8.76 -9.24
N ALA A 59 -10.30 -9.28 -8.33
CA ALA A 59 -10.55 -10.58 -7.70
C ALA A 59 -11.84 -10.55 -6.85
N PHE A 60 -12.02 -9.49 -6.05
CA PHE A 60 -13.22 -9.30 -5.25
C PHE A 60 -14.44 -9.00 -6.12
N LEU A 61 -14.31 -8.13 -7.14
CA LEU A 61 -15.41 -7.86 -8.07
C LEU A 61 -15.91 -9.13 -8.76
N ASN A 62 -15.00 -9.97 -9.25
CA ASN A 62 -15.35 -11.23 -9.90
C ASN A 62 -15.97 -12.22 -8.90
N LEU A 63 -15.50 -12.25 -7.65
CA LEU A 63 -16.09 -13.06 -6.59
C LEU A 63 -17.52 -12.62 -6.28
N VAL A 64 -17.77 -11.32 -6.10
CA VAL A 64 -19.11 -10.77 -5.84
C VAL A 64 -20.06 -11.14 -6.99
N LYS A 65 -19.67 -10.89 -8.24
CA LYS A 65 -20.46 -11.27 -9.43
C LYS A 65 -20.75 -12.77 -9.50
N SER A 66 -19.82 -13.61 -9.03
CA SER A 66 -20.00 -15.06 -8.99
C SER A 66 -21.02 -15.48 -7.94
N ILE A 67 -21.00 -14.83 -6.76
CA ILE A 67 -21.92 -15.07 -5.66
C ILE A 67 -23.33 -14.61 -6.04
N GLU A 68 -23.48 -13.42 -6.60
CA GLU A 68 -24.79 -12.86 -7.02
C GLU A 68 -25.50 -13.74 -8.05
N LYS A 69 -24.74 -14.34 -8.97
CA LYS A 69 -25.29 -15.26 -9.99
C LYS A 69 -25.57 -16.67 -9.46
N GLY A 70 -25.24 -16.97 -8.20
CA GLY A 70 -25.27 -18.32 -7.66
C GLY A 70 -24.32 -19.30 -8.37
N ASN A 71 -23.38 -18.79 -9.18
CA ASN A 71 -22.52 -19.61 -10.04
C ASN A 71 -21.23 -19.97 -9.28
N TYR A 72 -21.27 -21.03 -8.50
CA TYR A 72 -20.11 -21.56 -7.77
C TYR A 72 -19.31 -22.60 -8.57
N THR A 73 -19.79 -23.05 -9.74
CA THR A 73 -19.09 -24.05 -10.55
C THR A 73 -17.78 -23.48 -11.11
N ASN A 74 -17.78 -22.19 -11.45
CA ASN A 74 -16.62 -21.50 -12.04
C ASN A 74 -15.79 -20.68 -11.04
N ILE A 75 -16.09 -20.74 -9.74
CA ILE A 75 -15.37 -19.97 -8.72
C ILE A 75 -13.86 -20.28 -8.69
N LYS A 76 -13.48 -21.51 -9.06
CA LYS A 76 -12.08 -21.96 -9.20
C LYS A 76 -11.28 -21.21 -10.29
N ASN A 77 -11.98 -20.56 -11.23
CA ASN A 77 -11.37 -19.81 -12.33
C ASN A 77 -11.10 -18.35 -11.97
N ILE A 78 -11.67 -17.86 -10.86
CA ILE A 78 -11.38 -16.52 -10.35
C ILE A 78 -9.97 -16.56 -9.79
N LYS A 79 -9.05 -15.80 -10.40
CA LYS A 79 -7.68 -15.69 -9.90
C LYS A 79 -7.64 -14.84 -8.63
N GLY A 80 -6.73 -15.16 -7.71
CA GLY A 80 -6.48 -14.34 -6.52
C GLY A 80 -7.44 -14.57 -5.36
N ILE A 81 -8.09 -15.73 -5.27
CA ILE A 81 -8.94 -16.10 -4.12
C ILE A 81 -8.55 -17.46 -3.52
N ALA A 82 -8.91 -17.64 -2.25
CA ALA A 82 -8.92 -18.92 -1.56
C ALA A 82 -10.24 -19.13 -0.81
N PHE A 83 -10.68 -20.38 -0.69
CA PHE A 83 -11.97 -20.75 -0.10
C PHE A 83 -12.00 -22.21 0.34
N ARG A 84 -13.05 -22.61 1.06
CA ARG A 84 -13.32 -24.02 1.40
C ARG A 84 -14.30 -24.66 0.40
N LYS A 85 -14.00 -25.89 -0.03
CA LYS A 85 -14.90 -26.73 -0.82
C LYS A 85 -14.73 -28.19 -0.40
N ASN A 86 -15.83 -28.84 -0.02
CA ASN A 86 -15.86 -30.25 0.43
C ASN A 86 -14.81 -30.55 1.51
N GLY A 87 -14.74 -29.71 2.54
CA GLY A 87 -13.79 -29.84 3.65
C GLY A 87 -12.32 -29.53 3.31
N LYS A 88 -12.00 -29.21 2.05
CA LYS A 88 -10.64 -28.86 1.61
C LYS A 88 -10.53 -27.36 1.36
N ILE A 89 -9.40 -26.79 1.76
CA ILE A 89 -9.06 -25.42 1.41
C ILE A 89 -8.40 -25.41 0.04
N ILE A 90 -8.90 -24.56 -0.85
CA ILE A 90 -8.42 -24.39 -2.22
C ILE A 90 -7.91 -22.96 -2.37
N LYS A 91 -6.74 -22.81 -2.98
CA LYS A 91 -6.22 -21.54 -3.46
C LYS A 91 -6.17 -21.57 -4.98
N THR A 92 -6.75 -20.54 -5.60
CA THR A 92 -6.76 -20.38 -7.06
C THR A 92 -5.41 -19.86 -7.58
N LYS A 93 -5.26 -19.79 -8.91
CA LYS A 93 -4.07 -19.17 -9.52
C LYS A 93 -3.93 -17.72 -9.05
N HIS A 94 -2.69 -17.25 -8.97
CA HIS A 94 -2.41 -15.86 -8.63
C HIS A 94 -3.07 -14.91 -9.64
N ALA A 95 -3.62 -13.80 -9.14
CA ALA A 95 -4.09 -12.70 -9.99
C ALA A 95 -2.89 -11.97 -10.59
N ASP A 96 -3.03 -11.56 -11.84
CA ASP A 96 -2.02 -10.74 -12.51
C ASP A 96 -2.05 -9.34 -11.89
N PRO A 97 -0.89 -8.73 -11.58
CA PRO A 97 -0.86 -7.37 -11.06
C PRO A 97 -1.47 -6.38 -12.06
N ILE A 98 -2.26 -5.44 -11.57
CA ILE A 98 -2.94 -4.40 -12.36
C ILE A 98 -1.90 -3.50 -13.02
N GLN A 99 -1.67 -3.59 -14.33
CA GLN A 99 -0.54 -2.90 -14.95
C GLN A 99 -0.70 -1.38 -15.01
N ASN A 100 -1.89 -0.91 -15.39
CA ASN A 100 -2.23 0.51 -15.46
C ASN A 100 -3.08 0.88 -14.24
N LEU A 101 -2.51 1.64 -13.30
CA LEU A 101 -3.24 2.01 -12.10
C LEU A 101 -4.31 3.07 -12.38
N ASP A 102 -4.19 3.85 -13.46
CA ASP A 102 -5.15 4.91 -13.80
C ASP A 102 -6.49 4.38 -14.34
N GLU A 103 -6.57 3.10 -14.69
CA GLU A 103 -7.83 2.42 -15.00
C GLU A 103 -8.70 2.18 -13.76
N LEU A 104 -8.11 2.30 -12.56
CA LEU A 104 -8.85 2.13 -11.31
C LEU A 104 -9.70 3.37 -11.02
N PRO A 105 -10.89 3.18 -10.42
CA PRO A 105 -11.71 4.31 -10.00
C PRO A 105 -10.97 5.12 -8.95
N ILE A 106 -11.10 6.45 -9.02
CA ILE A 106 -10.58 7.37 -8.01
C ILE A 106 -11.47 7.31 -6.76
N PRO A 107 -11.00 6.77 -5.62
CA PRO A 107 -11.84 6.65 -4.42
C PRO A 107 -12.25 8.01 -3.85
N ALA A 108 -11.46 9.06 -4.09
CA ALA A 108 -11.74 10.43 -3.68
C ALA A 108 -13.05 10.99 -4.25
N ASN A 109 -13.64 10.38 -5.29
CA ASN A 109 -14.98 10.73 -5.75
C ASN A 109 -16.06 10.41 -4.68
N TYR A 110 -15.84 9.39 -3.87
CA TYR A 110 -16.86 8.84 -2.96
C TYR A 110 -16.51 9.04 -1.49
N PHE A 111 -15.22 9.10 -1.16
CA PHE A 111 -14.75 9.07 0.22
C PHE A 111 -13.77 10.20 0.53
N GLU A 112 -13.63 10.51 1.81
CA GLU A 112 -12.58 11.37 2.37
C GLU A 112 -11.53 10.51 3.05
N TYR A 113 -10.26 10.79 2.81
CA TYR A 113 -9.13 10.07 3.39
C TYR A 113 -7.84 10.89 3.25
N GLN A 114 -6.83 10.54 4.05
CA GLN A 114 -5.54 11.23 4.06
C GLN A 114 -4.39 10.39 3.51
N HIS A 115 -4.56 9.07 3.40
CA HIS A 115 -3.54 8.17 2.86
C HIS A 115 -3.69 8.03 1.35
N ILE A 116 -2.71 8.53 0.61
CA ILE A 116 -2.69 8.47 -0.86
C ILE A 116 -1.48 7.69 -1.34
N THR A 117 -1.59 7.01 -2.48
CA THR A 117 -0.47 6.31 -3.11
C THR A 117 -0.32 6.74 -4.57
N SER A 118 0.92 6.95 -5.00
CA SER A 118 1.28 7.21 -6.39
C SER A 118 1.77 5.93 -7.08
N SER A 119 2.15 4.91 -6.31
CA SER A 119 2.73 3.69 -6.86
C SER A 119 2.42 2.43 -6.05
N ARG A 120 2.61 1.28 -6.72
CA ARG A 120 2.60 -0.06 -6.11
C ARG A 120 3.86 -0.81 -6.55
N GLY A 121 4.48 -1.51 -5.60
CA GLY A 121 5.62 -2.39 -5.86
C GLY A 121 6.95 -1.78 -5.44
N CYS A 122 7.89 -2.67 -5.13
CA CYS A 122 9.18 -2.29 -4.57
C CYS A 122 10.25 -3.28 -5.09
N PRO A 123 11.30 -2.82 -5.81
CA PRO A 123 12.29 -3.70 -6.41
C PRO A 123 13.30 -4.27 -5.40
N TRP A 124 13.33 -3.73 -4.17
CA TRP A 124 14.28 -4.16 -3.15
C TRP A 124 13.99 -5.54 -2.58
N LYS A 125 15.03 -6.14 -2.02
CA LYS A 125 15.02 -7.49 -1.45
C LYS A 125 15.38 -7.47 0.03
N CYS A 126 14.96 -6.42 0.76
CA CYS A 126 15.18 -6.31 2.20
C CYS A 126 14.57 -7.52 2.90
N THR A 127 15.34 -8.21 3.73
CA THR A 127 15.01 -9.56 4.22
C THR A 127 13.77 -9.59 5.12
N PHE A 128 13.46 -8.48 5.78
CA PHE A 128 12.31 -8.31 6.67
C PHE A 128 11.03 -7.83 5.96
N CYS A 129 11.11 -7.37 4.71
CA CYS A 129 10.03 -6.61 4.09
C CYS A 129 8.98 -7.51 3.39
N GLY A 130 7.70 -7.27 3.68
CA GLY A 130 6.57 -7.94 3.04
C GLY A 130 6.09 -7.29 1.74
N SER A 131 6.42 -6.02 1.49
CA SER A 131 5.87 -5.26 0.35
C SER A 131 6.15 -5.92 -1.02
N PRO A 132 7.41 -6.28 -1.38
CA PRO A 132 7.68 -6.91 -2.68
C PRO A 132 6.95 -8.24 -2.89
N LYS A 133 6.61 -8.95 -1.81
CA LYS A 133 5.82 -10.19 -1.85
C LYS A 133 4.33 -9.92 -2.08
N PHE A 134 3.83 -8.78 -1.63
CA PHE A 134 2.42 -8.38 -1.78
C PHE A 134 2.18 -7.65 -3.11
N TRP A 135 2.92 -6.57 -3.37
CA TRP A 135 2.72 -5.70 -4.54
C TRP A 135 3.50 -6.13 -5.79
N GLY A 136 4.50 -7.01 -5.63
CA GLY A 136 5.44 -7.37 -6.66
C GLY A 136 6.69 -6.47 -6.72
N LYS A 137 7.68 -6.90 -7.51
CA LYS A 137 8.98 -6.20 -7.66
C LYS A 137 8.96 -5.10 -8.72
N LYS A 138 8.07 -5.21 -9.71
CA LYS A 138 7.89 -4.19 -10.75
C LYS A 138 7.05 -3.06 -10.17
N ILE A 139 7.58 -1.86 -10.22
CA ILE A 139 6.87 -0.67 -9.77
C ILE A 139 5.90 -0.25 -10.85
N ARG A 140 4.67 0.02 -10.45
CA ARG A 140 3.58 0.52 -11.28
C ARG A 140 3.12 1.84 -10.67
N PHE A 141 2.81 2.82 -11.51
CA PHE A 141 2.51 4.18 -11.07
C PHE A 141 1.13 4.59 -11.56
N HIS A 142 0.46 5.40 -10.76
CA HIS A 142 -0.49 6.36 -11.29
C HIS A 142 0.24 7.42 -12.13
N SER A 143 -0.45 8.04 -13.07
CA SER A 143 0.08 9.27 -13.69
C SER A 143 0.14 10.41 -12.66
N PRO A 144 1.06 11.37 -12.82
CA PRO A 144 1.04 12.60 -12.03
C PRO A 144 -0.31 13.32 -12.07
N GLU A 145 -0.98 13.30 -13.22
CA GLU A 145 -2.33 13.84 -13.38
C GLU A 145 -3.35 13.13 -12.48
N ASN A 146 -3.40 11.79 -12.52
CA ASN A 146 -4.32 11.02 -11.69
C ASN A 146 -4.05 11.25 -10.19
N PHE A 147 -2.78 11.24 -9.77
CA PHE A 147 -2.42 11.47 -8.36
C PHE A 147 -2.83 12.86 -7.88
N VAL A 148 -2.59 13.91 -8.67
CA VAL A 148 -2.99 15.28 -8.32
C VAL A 148 -4.50 15.45 -8.38
N LYS A 149 -5.19 14.76 -9.30
CA LYS A 149 -6.65 14.77 -9.33
C LYS A 149 -7.27 14.21 -8.05
N GLN A 150 -6.67 13.17 -7.47
CA GLN A 150 -7.09 12.64 -6.17
C GLN A 150 -6.89 13.68 -5.06
N LEU A 151 -5.75 14.39 -5.05
CA LEU A 151 -5.48 15.47 -4.09
C LEU A 151 -6.47 16.63 -4.23
N GLU A 152 -6.76 17.07 -5.45
CA GLU A 152 -7.74 18.14 -5.74
C GLU A 152 -9.13 17.77 -5.20
N LEU A 153 -9.62 16.56 -5.51
CA LEU A 153 -10.92 16.09 -5.02
C LEU A 153 -11.01 16.01 -3.49
N LEU A 154 -9.92 15.66 -2.81
CA LEU A 154 -9.87 15.61 -1.34
C LEU A 154 -9.72 17.01 -0.74
N TYR A 155 -8.97 17.89 -1.41
CA TYR A 155 -8.81 19.30 -1.03
C TYR A 155 -10.14 20.05 -1.10
N ASP A 156 -10.94 19.82 -2.14
CA ASP A 156 -12.28 20.40 -2.30
C ASP A 156 -13.25 19.95 -1.19
N LYS A 157 -12.96 18.81 -0.55
CA LYS A 157 -13.68 18.31 0.63
C LYS A 157 -13.11 18.82 1.97
N GLY A 158 -12.11 19.70 1.92
CA GLY A 158 -11.48 20.29 3.09
C GLY A 158 -10.28 19.51 3.64
N VAL A 159 -9.83 18.44 2.99
CA VAL A 159 -8.64 17.69 3.42
C VAL A 159 -7.38 18.41 2.96
N THR A 160 -6.58 18.88 3.91
CA THR A 160 -5.38 19.69 3.62
C THR A 160 -4.06 19.03 4.05
N PHE A 161 -4.12 17.84 4.66
CA PHE A 161 -2.95 17.08 5.09
C PHE A 161 -2.99 15.63 4.59
N PHE A 162 -1.87 15.16 4.03
CA PHE A 162 -1.78 13.84 3.39
C PHE A 162 -0.56 13.02 3.83
N TYR A 163 -0.75 11.70 3.88
CA TYR A 163 0.29 10.69 3.99
C TYR A 163 0.50 10.00 2.64
N VAL A 164 1.63 10.25 1.99
CA VAL A 164 2.03 9.51 0.80
C VAL A 164 2.57 8.15 1.23
N SER A 165 1.77 7.12 0.96
CA SER A 165 1.93 5.76 1.50
C SER A 165 2.68 4.82 0.56
N ASP A 166 3.43 5.37 -0.39
CA ASP A 166 4.31 4.61 -1.29
C ASP A 166 5.47 3.98 -0.53
N ASP A 167 5.89 2.77 -0.94
CA ASP A 167 7.06 2.10 -0.34
C ASP A 167 8.36 2.91 -0.52
N ASN A 168 8.44 3.68 -1.61
CA ASN A 168 9.51 4.64 -1.87
C ASN A 168 9.03 5.69 -2.88
N PHE A 169 8.52 6.82 -2.38
CA PHE A 169 7.90 7.84 -3.23
C PHE A 169 8.86 8.47 -4.25
N THR A 170 10.11 8.72 -3.86
CA THR A 170 11.07 9.47 -4.68
C THR A 170 11.82 8.63 -5.71
N ILE A 171 11.43 7.36 -5.88
CA ILE A 171 12.07 6.40 -6.77
C ILE A 171 12.14 6.82 -8.25
N LYS A 172 11.16 7.63 -8.69
CA LYS A 172 11.11 8.19 -10.05
C LYS A 172 11.06 9.71 -9.95
N LYS A 173 12.25 10.31 -9.81
CA LYS A 173 12.44 11.75 -9.62
C LYS A 173 11.58 12.63 -10.54
N ASN A 174 11.62 12.40 -11.85
CA ASN A 174 10.87 13.20 -12.81
C ASN A 174 9.35 13.17 -12.57
N LYS A 175 8.79 12.03 -12.15
CA LYS A 175 7.36 11.92 -11.83
C LYS A 175 7.01 12.71 -10.56
N VAL A 176 7.87 12.67 -9.53
CA VAL A 176 7.66 13.44 -8.29
C VAL A 176 7.73 14.93 -8.55
N ILE A 177 8.72 15.39 -9.33
CA ILE A 177 8.81 16.80 -9.72
C ILE A 177 7.58 17.23 -10.52
N GLU A 178 7.09 16.39 -11.44
CA GLU A 178 5.86 16.68 -12.18
C GLU A 178 4.63 16.78 -11.25
N ILE A 179 4.49 15.85 -10.28
CA ILE A 179 3.45 15.94 -9.24
C ILE A 179 3.56 17.27 -8.48
N CYS A 180 4.76 17.63 -8.03
CA CYS A 180 4.99 18.86 -7.26
C CYS A 180 4.62 20.11 -8.07
N LYS A 181 5.01 20.18 -9.35
CA LYS A 181 4.64 21.28 -10.25
C LYS A 181 3.14 21.38 -10.43
N ARG A 182 2.46 20.25 -10.68
CA ARG A 182 0.99 20.23 -10.83
C ARG A 182 0.26 20.66 -9.55
N ILE A 183 0.75 20.28 -8.36
CA ILE A 183 0.20 20.76 -7.07
C ILE A 183 0.27 22.30 -7.01
N LEU A 184 1.42 22.87 -7.41
CA LEU A 184 1.64 24.33 -7.41
C LEU A 184 0.77 25.03 -8.47
N ASP A 185 0.72 24.50 -9.69
CA ASP A 185 -0.07 25.06 -10.79
C ASP A 185 -1.57 25.10 -10.47
N LYS A 186 -2.05 24.10 -9.71
CA LYS A 186 -3.42 24.03 -9.19
C LYS A 186 -3.66 24.91 -7.97
N GLY A 187 -2.62 25.50 -7.38
CA GLY A 187 -2.73 26.32 -6.18
C GLY A 187 -3.19 25.55 -4.94
N LEU A 188 -2.96 24.22 -4.88
CA LEU A 188 -3.40 23.40 -3.76
C LEU A 188 -2.60 23.74 -2.50
N LYS A 189 -3.27 24.34 -1.51
CA LYS A 189 -2.66 24.70 -0.22
C LYS A 189 -2.68 23.51 0.74
N ILE A 190 -1.81 22.55 0.48
CA ILE A 190 -1.75 21.28 1.20
C ILE A 190 -0.39 21.09 1.87
N THR A 191 -0.37 20.24 2.89
CA THR A 191 0.87 19.72 3.48
C THR A 191 0.87 18.20 3.39
N TRP A 192 2.04 17.60 3.25
CA TRP A 192 2.14 16.16 3.15
C TRP A 192 3.46 15.61 3.63
N VAL A 193 3.44 14.32 3.95
CA VAL A 193 4.60 13.55 4.37
C VAL A 193 4.79 12.34 3.47
N ALA A 194 6.02 11.90 3.27
CA ALA A 194 6.32 10.75 2.42
C ALA A 194 7.30 9.78 3.07
N ILE A 195 7.32 8.56 2.53
CA ILE A 195 8.34 7.55 2.84
C ILE A 195 9.28 7.44 1.65
N SER A 196 10.58 7.41 1.91
CA SER A 196 11.58 7.29 0.87
C SER A 196 12.84 6.55 1.36
N ARG A 197 13.70 6.19 0.41
CA ARG A 197 15.03 5.66 0.64
C ARG A 197 16.07 6.77 0.46
N VAL A 198 17.05 6.82 1.35
CA VAL A 198 18.10 7.86 1.37
C VAL A 198 18.85 8.03 0.05
N SER A 199 19.01 6.95 -0.74
CA SER A 199 19.69 7.00 -2.04
C SER A 199 18.86 7.62 -3.19
N TYR A 200 17.63 8.08 -2.94
CA TYR A 200 16.71 8.63 -3.95
C TYR A 200 16.29 10.07 -3.63
N VAL A 201 17.12 10.81 -2.90
CA VAL A 201 16.90 12.25 -2.66
C VAL A 201 18.14 13.04 -3.04
N ASP A 202 17.90 14.21 -3.62
CA ASP A 202 18.89 15.21 -4.00
C ASP A 202 18.27 16.62 -3.88
N GLU A 203 19.07 17.65 -4.14
CA GLU A 203 18.68 19.06 -3.99
C GLU A 203 17.42 19.42 -4.79
N ASP A 204 17.39 19.03 -6.06
CA ASP A 204 16.34 19.40 -6.99
C ASP A 204 15.01 18.74 -6.63
N ILE A 205 14.99 17.45 -6.27
CA ILE A 205 13.73 16.84 -5.81
C ILE A 205 13.27 17.43 -4.47
N LEU A 206 14.17 17.67 -3.52
CA LEU A 206 13.81 18.23 -2.21
C LEU A 206 13.28 19.67 -2.33
N TYR A 207 13.86 20.47 -3.22
CA TYR A 207 13.37 21.80 -3.56
C TYR A 207 11.91 21.79 -4.01
N TRP A 208 11.58 20.95 -5.00
CA TRP A 208 10.22 20.86 -5.52
C TRP A 208 9.24 20.26 -4.50
N MET A 209 9.67 19.23 -3.77
CA MET A 209 8.88 18.64 -2.70
C MET A 209 8.54 19.68 -1.62
N ARG A 210 9.52 20.46 -1.16
CA ARG A 210 9.29 21.52 -0.17
C ARG A 210 8.31 22.55 -0.69
N LYS A 211 8.54 23.08 -1.90
CA LYS A 211 7.63 24.07 -2.51
C LYS A 211 6.20 23.58 -2.60
N ALA A 212 6.00 22.31 -2.95
CA ALA A 212 4.69 21.69 -3.07
C ALA A 212 4.08 21.23 -1.74
N GLY A 213 4.64 21.61 -0.59
CA GLY A 213 4.04 21.34 0.72
C GLY A 213 4.57 20.10 1.46
N CYS A 214 5.67 19.50 1.03
CA CYS A 214 6.31 18.44 1.81
C CYS A 214 6.88 19.00 3.12
N ILE A 215 6.49 18.41 4.24
CA ILE A 215 6.95 18.84 5.57
C ILE A 215 7.81 17.79 6.28
N GLN A 216 7.71 16.51 5.88
CA GLN A 216 8.50 15.43 6.48
C GLN A 216 8.75 14.31 5.47
N ILE A 217 9.98 13.76 5.48
CA ILE A 217 10.32 12.51 4.82
C ILE A 217 10.78 11.50 5.86
N SER A 218 10.14 10.34 5.88
CA SER A 218 10.54 9.20 6.69
C SER A 218 11.46 8.27 5.90
N TYR A 219 12.69 8.11 6.36
CA TYR A 219 13.70 7.24 5.77
C TYR A 219 13.79 5.90 6.51
N GLY A 220 13.58 4.80 5.79
CA GLY A 220 13.92 3.47 6.27
C GLY A 220 15.43 3.29 6.27
N ILE A 221 16.10 3.58 7.39
CA ILE A 221 17.55 3.35 7.57
C ILE A 221 17.84 2.06 8.34
N GLU A 222 16.87 1.63 9.13
CA GLU A 222 16.76 0.39 9.90
C GLU A 222 17.79 0.21 11.02
N SER A 223 19.05 0.58 10.83
CA SER A 223 20.08 0.44 11.86
C SER A 223 21.17 1.50 11.70
N GLY A 224 21.82 1.85 12.81
CA GLY A 224 23.06 2.65 12.80
C GLY A 224 24.29 1.84 12.37
N SER A 225 24.24 0.51 12.49
CA SER A 225 25.35 -0.39 12.15
C SER A 225 25.33 -0.80 10.67
N GLN A 226 26.44 -0.59 9.96
CA GLN A 226 26.59 -1.06 8.58
C GLN A 226 26.40 -2.58 8.47
N LYS A 227 27.01 -3.33 9.39
CA LYS A 227 26.90 -4.80 9.46
C LYS A 227 25.44 -5.27 9.51
N ILE A 228 24.60 -4.62 10.31
CA ILE A 228 23.18 -4.98 10.43
C ILE A 228 22.42 -4.59 9.16
N ARG A 229 22.68 -3.41 8.58
CA ARG A 229 22.06 -3.01 7.32
C ARG A 229 22.40 -3.96 6.17
N ASP A 230 23.61 -4.49 6.13
CA ASP A 230 24.03 -5.49 5.15
C ASP A 230 23.33 -6.84 5.39
N LEU A 231 23.20 -7.27 6.64
CA LEU A 231 22.41 -8.47 7.02
C LEU A 231 20.93 -8.34 6.60
N LEU A 232 20.35 -7.15 6.76
CA LEU A 232 18.98 -6.85 6.33
C LEU A 232 18.85 -6.68 4.80
N ASN A 233 19.97 -6.81 4.07
CA ASN A 233 20.07 -6.54 2.63
C ASN A 233 19.52 -5.15 2.27
N LYS A 234 19.75 -4.18 3.15
CA LYS A 234 19.31 -2.81 2.94
C LYS A 234 20.21 -2.10 1.95
N ASN A 235 21.52 -2.37 1.92
CA ASN A 235 22.50 -1.82 0.98
C ASN A 235 22.51 -0.28 0.93
N ILE A 236 22.69 0.36 2.08
CA ILE A 236 22.87 1.81 2.21
C ILE A 236 24.08 2.08 3.13
N ARG A 237 24.90 3.07 2.78
CA ARG A 237 26.08 3.46 3.57
C ARG A 237 25.74 4.53 4.61
N THR A 238 26.52 4.59 5.70
CA THR A 238 26.36 5.62 6.75
C THR A 238 26.43 7.04 6.19
N GLU A 239 27.34 7.31 5.25
CA GLU A 239 27.50 8.64 4.65
C GLU A 239 26.30 9.01 3.76
N GLU A 240 25.69 8.06 3.05
CA GLU A 240 24.44 8.32 2.29
C GLU A 240 23.30 8.75 3.24
N ILE A 241 23.24 8.12 4.42
CA ILE A 241 22.24 8.49 5.44
C ILE A 241 22.50 9.91 5.94
N LYS A 242 23.73 10.22 6.37
CA LYS A 242 24.09 11.56 6.86
C LYS A 242 23.79 12.64 5.82
N ASN A 243 24.20 12.42 4.57
CA ASN A 243 24.00 13.38 3.48
C ASN A 243 22.51 13.59 3.21
N ALA A 244 21.72 12.52 3.09
CA ALA A 244 20.28 12.64 2.86
C ALA A 244 19.57 13.41 3.99
N PHE A 245 19.94 13.14 5.25
CA PHE A 245 19.35 13.83 6.40
C PHE A 245 19.76 15.30 6.46
N ALA A 246 21.04 15.62 6.23
CA ALA A 246 21.52 17.00 6.20
C ALA A 246 20.81 17.80 5.10
N LEU A 247 20.75 17.25 3.89
CA LEU A 247 20.11 17.89 2.75
C LEU A 247 18.62 18.10 2.97
N THR A 248 17.92 17.10 3.51
CA THR A 248 16.48 17.22 3.81
C THR A 248 16.20 18.35 4.81
N HIS A 249 17.05 18.49 5.84
CA HIS A 249 16.93 19.59 6.81
C HIS A 249 17.25 20.95 6.18
N GLU A 250 18.26 21.05 5.31
CA GLU A 250 18.63 22.29 4.61
C GLU A 250 17.46 22.86 3.80
N TYR A 251 16.65 21.98 3.18
CA TYR A 251 15.43 22.37 2.46
C TYR A 251 14.21 22.58 3.37
N GLY A 252 14.38 22.61 4.69
CA GLY A 252 13.31 22.87 5.65
C GLY A 252 12.27 21.75 5.75
N ILE A 253 12.68 20.50 5.46
CA ILE A 253 11.86 19.29 5.59
C ILE A 253 12.35 18.50 6.81
N ILE A 254 11.44 17.98 7.63
CA ILE A 254 11.79 17.13 8.76
C ILE A 254 12.25 15.76 8.24
N ALA A 255 13.50 15.38 8.54
CA ALA A 255 13.98 14.03 8.25
C ALA A 255 13.71 13.09 9.44
N ARG A 256 12.82 12.10 9.24
CA ARG A 256 12.49 11.09 10.26
C ARG A 256 13.20 9.77 9.94
N ALA A 257 13.81 9.14 10.92
CA ALA A 257 14.41 7.81 10.77
C ALA A 257 13.48 6.70 11.25
N TYR A 258 13.42 5.58 10.52
CA TYR A 258 12.95 4.31 11.04
C TYR A 258 14.12 3.42 11.45
N PHE A 259 14.02 2.85 12.65
CA PHE A 259 14.98 1.92 13.24
C PHE A 259 14.30 0.62 13.64
N ILE A 260 15.02 -0.47 13.45
CA ILE A 260 14.68 -1.82 13.90
C ILE A 260 15.72 -2.20 14.94
N TYR A 261 15.26 -2.53 16.15
CA TYR A 261 16.11 -3.01 17.24
C TYR A 261 15.96 -4.52 17.40
N GLY A 262 17.04 -5.21 17.77
CA GLY A 262 17.03 -6.67 18.00
C GLY A 262 17.24 -7.54 16.75
N SER A 263 17.85 -6.99 15.70
CA SER A 263 18.30 -7.73 14.50
C SER A 263 19.75 -8.18 14.60
#